data_AF-A0A937ZU31-F1
#
_entry.id   AF-A0A937ZU31-F1
#
_cell.length_a   1.000
_cell.length_b   1.000
_cell.length_c   1.000
_cell.angle_alpha   90.00
_cell.angle_beta   90.00
_cell.angle_gamma   90.00
#
_symmetry.space_group_name_H-M   'P 1'
#
loop_
_entity.id
_entity.type
_entity.pdbx_description
1 polymer ?
#
loop_
_entity_poly.entity_id
_entity_poly.type
_entity_poly.pdbx_seq_one_letter_code
_entity_poly.pdbx_strand_id
1 'polypeptide(L)' 'MNTPHVVALGGGTGLSSLLRGLKRRELDISAIVGVADDGGSSGRLRRELGMLPPGDIRNVLV' A
#
# COMPACT_ATOMS: atom_id res chain seq x y z
N MET A 1 23.65 -16.35 0.22
CA MET A 1 22.95 -16.07 -1.04
C MET A 1 22.36 -14.66 -0.92
N ASN A 2 22.39 -13.84 -1.98
CA ASN A 2 21.83 -12.49 -1.90
C ASN A 2 20.31 -12.57 -1.95
N THR A 3 19.64 -11.97 -0.96
CA THR A 3 18.17 -11.85 -0.95
C THR A 3 17.73 -10.96 -2.12
N PRO A 4 16.80 -11.40 -2.99
CA PRO A 4 16.33 -10.56 -4.08
C PRO A 4 15.57 -9.34 -3.58
N HIS A 5 15.89 -8.17 -4.15
CA HIS A 5 15.16 -6.93 -3.90
C HIS A 5 13.97 -6.83 -4.87
N VAL A 6 12.77 -6.60 -4.33
CA VAL A 6 11.53 -6.50 -5.09
C VAL A 6 10.81 -5.21 -4.75
N VAL A 7 10.50 -4.41 -5.78
CA VAL A 7 9.67 -3.22 -5.65
C VAL A 7 8.29 -3.50 -6.24
N ALA A 8 7.25 -3.39 -5.41
CA ALA A 8 5.86 -3.53 -5.85
C ALA A 8 5.21 -2.15 -5.95
N LEU A 9 4.62 -1.82 -7.10
CA LEU A 9 3.92 -0.56 -7.34
C LEU A 9 2.42 -0.82 -7.52
N GLY A 10 1.57 -0.05 -6.84
CA GLY A 10 0.11 -0.19 -6.97
C GLY A 10 -0.67 0.51 -5.87
N GLY A 11 -1.88 0.03 -5.56
CA GLY A 11 -2.74 0.56 -4.51
C GLY A 11 -3.86 -0.42 -4.15
N GLY A 12 -4.74 -0.02 -3.22
CA GLY A 12 -5.95 -0.77 -2.87
C GLY A 12 -5.72 -2.22 -2.42
N THR A 13 -6.70 -3.08 -2.73
CA THR A 13 -6.77 -4.48 -2.27
C THR A 13 -5.88 -5.43 -3.09
N GLY A 14 -5.57 -5.08 -4.34
CA GLY A 14 -4.72 -5.89 -5.21
C GLY A 14 -3.28 -5.93 -4.71
N LEU A 15 -2.72 -4.76 -4.39
CA LEU A 15 -1.36 -4.66 -3.87
C LEU A 15 -1.24 -5.34 -2.49
N SER A 16 -2.21 -5.16 -1.59
CA SER A 16 -2.19 -5.79 -0.27
C SER A 16 -2.25 -7.32 -0.34
N SER A 17 -3.05 -7.87 -1.25
CA SER A 17 -3.14 -9.33 -1.47
C SER A 17 -1.83 -9.90 -2.02
N LEU A 18 -1.19 -9.20 -2.98
CA LEU A 18 0.12 -9.58 -3.52
C LEU A 18 1.20 -9.58 -2.42
N LEU A 19 1.30 -8.50 -1.65
CA LEU A 19 2.31 -8.36 -0.60
C LEU A 19 2.14 -9.41 0.51
N ARG A 20 0.89 -9.77 0.85
CA ARG A 20 0.60 -10.83 1.83
C ARG A 20 1.11 -12.21 1.37
N GLY A 21 1.14 -12.46 0.06
CA GLY A 21 1.77 -13.64 -0.53
C GLY A 21 3.30 -13.54 -0.57
N LEU A 22 3.84 -12.41 -1.04
CA LEU A 22 5.28 -12.19 -1.19
C LEU A 22 6.02 -12.21 0.15
N LYS A 23 5.39 -11.76 1.25
CA LYS A 23 5.96 -11.80 2.62
C LYS A 23 6.31 -13.21 3.11
N ARG A 24 5.85 -14.27 2.43
CA ARG A 24 6.18 -15.68 2.73
C ARG A 24 7.43 -16.18 1.99
N ARG A 25 8.08 -15.32 1.20
CA ARG A 25 9.29 -15.63 0.44
C ARG A 25 10.48 -14.89 1.07
N GLU A 26 11.68 -15.38 0.81
CA GLU A 26 12.92 -14.73 1.24
C GLU A 26 13.25 -13.59 0.28
N LEU A 27 12.57 -12.44 0.46
CA LEU A 27 12.65 -11.26 -0.38
C LEU A 27 12.82 -10.01 0.49
N ASP A 28 13.56 -9.03 -0.01
CA ASP A 28 13.55 -7.66 0.51
C ASP A 28 12.54 -6.84 -0.30
N ILE A 29 11.39 -6.52 0.32
CA ILE A 29 10.23 -5.97 -0.38
C ILE A 29 10.06 -4.50 -0.02
N SER A 30 10.04 -3.65 -1.04
CA SER A 30 9.59 -2.26 -0.95
C SER A 30 8.25 -2.10 -1.68
N ALA A 31 7.33 -1.33 -1.12
CA ALA A 31 6.03 -1.04 -1.75
C ALA A 31 5.89 0.47 -2.00
N ILE A 32 5.61 0.84 -3.25
CA ILE A 32 5.25 2.20 -3.63
C ILE A 32 3.74 2.22 -3.86
N VAL A 33 3.05 2.98 -3.01
CA VAL A 33 1.59 2.98 -2.94
C VAL A 33 1.05 4.28 -3.51
N GLY A 34 0.22 4.19 -4.54
CA GLY A 34 -0.54 5.33 -5.05
C GLY A 34 -1.58 5.78 -4.02
N VAL A 35 -1.66 7.08 -3.75
CA VAL A 35 -2.58 7.71 -2.77
C VAL A 35 -3.64 8.57 -3.47
N ALA A 36 -4.06 8.15 -4.66
CA ALA A 36 -4.99 8.93 -5.49
C ALA A 36 -6.47 8.63 -5.18
N ASP A 37 -6.78 7.57 -4.41
CA ASP A 37 -8.16 7.21 -4.13
C ASP A 37 -8.78 8.11 -3.05
N ASP A 38 -9.59 9.05 -3.55
CA ASP A 38 -10.31 10.07 -2.78
C ASP A 38 -11.74 9.65 -2.40
N GLY A 39 -12.04 8.35 -2.52
CA GLY A 39 -13.35 7.78 -2.25
C GLY A 39 -13.56 7.40 -0.77
N GLY A 40 -14.81 7.36 -0.32
CA GLY A 40 -15.19 6.79 0.99
C GLY A 40 -14.66 7.56 2.21
N SER A 41 -14.23 6.83 3.25
CA SER A 41 -13.75 7.42 4.50
C SER A 41 -12.42 8.17 4.34
N SER A 42 -11.53 7.70 3.45
CA SER A 42 -10.25 8.35 3.14
C SER A 42 -10.45 9.72 2.50
N GLY A 43 -11.38 9.82 1.56
CA GLY A 43 -11.77 11.11 0.96
C GLY A 43 -12.43 12.07 1.94
N ARG A 44 -13.17 11.55 2.93
CA ARG A 44 -13.77 12.35 3.99
C ARG A 44 -12.71 12.97 4.91
N LEU A 45 -11.76 12.14 5.37
CA LEU A 45 -10.63 12.58 6.18
C LEU A 45 -9.72 13.58 5.44
N ARG A 46 -9.49 13.37 4.13
CA ARG A 46 -8.76 14.33 3.30
C ARG A 46 -9.43 15.71 3.27
N ARG A 47 -10.76 15.75 3.11
CA ARG A 47 -11.54 17.01 3.07
C ARG A 47 -11.64 17.69 4.44
N GLU A 48 -11.76 16.92 5.51
CA GLU A 48 -11.95 17.44 6.87
C GLU A 48 -10.64 17.86 7.54
N LEU A 49 -9.52 17.17 7.25
CA LEU A 49 -8.25 17.37 7.95
C LEU A 49 -7.11 17.88 7.05
N GLY A 50 -7.35 18.07 5.75
CA GLY A 50 -6.33 18.56 4.80
C GLY A 50 -5.12 17.65 4.63
N MET A 51 -5.23 16.38 5.05
CA MET A 51 -4.15 15.39 5.00
C MET A 51 -4.25 14.48 3.78
N LEU A 52 -3.15 13.80 3.43
CA LEU A 52 -3.17 12.74 2.43
C LEU A 52 -4.14 11.63 2.84
N PRO A 53 -4.87 11.03 1.88
CA PRO A 53 -5.85 9.98 2.19
C PRO A 53 -5.12 8.75 2.77
N PRO A 54 -5.42 8.34 4.02
CA PRO A 54 -4.63 7.29 4.69
C PRO A 54 -4.99 5.86 4.24
N GLY A 55 -6.08 5.67 3.48
CA GLY A 55 -6.67 4.37 3.21
C GLY A 55 -5.76 3.41 2.45
N ASP A 56 -5.09 3.88 1.40
CA ASP A 56 -4.22 3.03 0.58
C ASP A 56 -2.97 2.59 1.34
N ILE A 57 -2.37 3.50 2.10
CA ILE A 57 -1.22 3.21 2.98
C ILE A 57 -1.65 2.20 4.05
N ARG A 58 -2.79 2.40 4.70
CA ARG A 58 -3.32 1.48 5.71
C ARG A 58 -3.50 0.07 5.14
N ASN A 59 -4.08 -0.06 3.95
CA ASN A 59 -4.33 -1.37 3.34
C ASN A 59 -3.04 -2.16 3.08
N VAL A 60 -1.92 -1.47 2.86
CA VAL A 60 -0.62 -2.08 2.59
C VAL A 60 0.12 -2.46 3.89
N LEU A 61 -0.14 -1.74 4.99
CA LEU A 61 0.48 -2.01 6.31
C LEU A 61 -0.15 -3.19 7.07
N VAL A 62 -1.40 -3.59 6.74
CA VAL A 62 -2.18 -4.64 7.44
C VAL A 62 -2.05 -6.00 6.75
#